data_AF-A0A351I592-F1
#
_entry.id   AF-A0A351I592-F1
#
_cell.length_a   1.000
_cell.length_b   1.000
_cell.length_c   1.000
_cell.angle_alpha   90.00
_cell.angle_beta   90.00
_cell.angle_gamma   90.00
#
_symmetry.space_group_name_H-M   'P 1'
#
loop_
_entity.id
_entity.type
_entity.pdbx_description
1 polymer ?
#
loop_
_entity_poly.entity_id
_entity_poly.type
_entity_poly.pdbx_seq_one_letter_code
_entity_poly.pdbx_strand_id
1 'polypeptide(L)'
;MRRIRALAILAASISGCAGLFAKDEAAADFDKETNAVEARIKEDRVRSALGRFEESIADFYKTEKRIPERLDQLVPKYLAEVPSLDLPVCGRETEKVQIYPADILRGGQVDGSMLKGTGRWGYVYNDHQVIVFVDCLKDSSHGIPWYQERGVF
;
A
#
# COMPACT_ATOMS: atom_id res chain seq x y z
N MET A 1 3.02 -35.17 -76.90
CA MET A 1 1.92 -35.29 -75.92
C MET A 1 2.49 -35.70 -74.56
N ARG A 2 2.08 -35.00 -73.48
CA ARG A 2 2.19 -35.34 -72.04
C ARG A 2 3.61 -35.60 -71.47
N ARG A 3 4.27 -34.60 -70.88
CA ARG A 3 4.17 -34.07 -69.48
C ARG A 3 4.73 -35.00 -68.39
N ILE A 4 6.02 -34.78 -68.09
CA ILE A 4 6.71 -34.68 -66.79
C ILE A 4 5.89 -35.02 -65.53
N ARG A 5 6.40 -35.94 -64.69
CA ARG A 5 6.32 -35.92 -63.20
C ARG A 5 7.58 -36.62 -62.66
N ALA A 6 8.62 -35.87 -62.31
CA ALA A 6 8.83 -35.12 -61.06
C ALA A 6 9.52 -35.99 -59.99
N LEU A 7 10.83 -35.73 -59.89
CA LEU A 7 11.75 -36.15 -58.85
C LEU A 7 11.31 -35.59 -57.48
N ALA A 8 11.61 -36.34 -56.43
CA ALA A 8 11.39 -36.00 -55.03
C ALA A 8 12.16 -34.75 -54.57
N ILE A 9 11.56 -33.91 -53.72
CA ILE A 9 12.25 -33.18 -52.65
C ILE A 9 11.32 -33.09 -51.43
N LEU A 10 11.67 -33.84 -50.39
CA LEU A 10 11.28 -33.56 -49.01
C LEU A 10 12.10 -32.34 -48.56
N ALA A 11 11.44 -31.26 -48.15
CA ALA A 11 12.07 -30.20 -47.36
C ALA A 11 11.06 -29.73 -46.32
N ALA A 12 11.23 -30.25 -45.11
CA ALA A 12 10.67 -29.67 -43.90
C ALA A 12 11.56 -28.49 -43.49
N SER A 13 10.98 -27.31 -43.29
CA SER A 13 11.60 -26.24 -42.50
C SER A 13 10.56 -25.23 -42.04
N ILE A 14 10.01 -25.49 -40.84
CA ILE A 14 9.91 -24.56 -39.71
C ILE A 14 9.66 -23.09 -40.09
N SER A 15 8.40 -22.68 -40.13
CA SER A 15 8.00 -21.30 -39.89
C SER A 15 7.17 -21.25 -38.61
N GLY A 16 7.85 -21.47 -37.49
CA GLY A 16 7.23 -21.64 -36.17
C GLY A 16 8.14 -21.18 -35.05
N CYS A 17 8.76 -20.01 -35.19
CA CYS A 17 9.59 -19.40 -34.13
C CYS A 17 9.25 -17.92 -33.88
N ALA A 18 7.97 -17.55 -33.96
CA ALA A 18 7.49 -16.24 -33.48
C ALA A 18 6.46 -16.35 -32.34
N GLY A 19 5.90 -17.54 -32.08
CA GLY A 19 4.81 -17.74 -31.12
C GLY A 19 5.22 -18.17 -29.71
N LEU A 20 6.50 -18.47 -29.47
CA LEU A 20 7.00 -18.90 -28.15
C LEU A 20 7.53 -17.74 -27.30
N PHE A 21 7.95 -16.64 -27.91
CA PHE A 21 8.37 -15.43 -27.17
C PHE A 21 7.17 -14.52 -26.85
N ALA A 22 6.19 -14.41 -27.74
CA ALA A 22 5.01 -13.57 -27.53
C ALA A 22 4.06 -14.07 -26.43
N LYS A 23 4.07 -15.37 -26.12
CA LYS A 23 3.26 -15.95 -25.03
C LYS A 23 3.84 -15.67 -23.65
N ASP A 24 5.17 -15.67 -23.54
CA ASP A 24 5.88 -15.34 -22.30
C ASP A 24 5.80 -13.84 -22.01
N GLU A 25 5.92 -12.98 -23.05
CA GLU A 25 5.77 -11.53 -22.89
C GLU A 25 4.35 -11.14 -22.48
N ALA A 26 3.31 -11.69 -23.13
CA ALA A 26 1.93 -11.39 -22.78
C ALA A 26 1.53 -11.87 -21.37
N ALA A 27 2.07 -13.03 -20.93
CA ALA A 27 1.86 -13.52 -19.57
C ALA A 27 2.57 -12.63 -18.53
N ALA A 28 3.82 -12.24 -18.80
CA ALA A 28 4.57 -11.36 -17.92
C ALA A 28 3.93 -9.97 -17.79
N ASP A 29 3.40 -9.42 -18.89
CA ASP A 29 2.68 -8.15 -18.89
C ASP A 29 1.37 -8.24 -18.09
N PHE A 30 0.60 -9.32 -18.27
CA PHE A 30 -0.62 -9.55 -17.48
C PHE A 30 -0.34 -9.70 -15.98
N ASP A 31 0.70 -10.46 -15.60
CA ASP A 31 1.10 -10.62 -14.20
C ASP A 31 1.55 -9.28 -13.61
N LYS A 32 2.29 -8.47 -14.37
CA LYS A 32 2.73 -7.15 -13.95
C LYS A 32 1.55 -6.19 -13.72
N GLU A 33 0.59 -6.16 -14.64
CA GLU A 33 -0.61 -5.35 -14.50
C GLU A 33 -1.44 -5.79 -13.29
N THR A 34 -1.63 -7.09 -13.11
CA THR A 34 -2.35 -7.66 -11.96
C THR A 34 -1.69 -7.27 -10.65
N ASN A 35 -0.37 -7.44 -10.53
CA ASN A 35 0.39 -7.04 -9.35
C ASN A 35 0.29 -5.53 -9.07
N ALA A 36 0.30 -4.70 -10.11
CA ALA A 36 0.15 -3.25 -9.97
C ALA A 36 -1.25 -2.86 -9.48
N VAL A 37 -2.30 -3.54 -9.94
CA VAL A 37 -3.68 -3.35 -9.46
C VAL A 37 -3.81 -3.79 -8.01
N GLU A 38 -3.27 -4.96 -7.64
CA GLU A 38 -3.29 -5.44 -6.27
C GLU A 38 -2.58 -4.48 -5.32
N ALA A 39 -1.41 -3.97 -5.71
CA ALA A 39 -0.68 -2.97 -4.94
C ALA A 39 -1.55 -1.73 -4.71
N ARG A 40 -2.18 -1.17 -5.76
CA ARG A 40 -3.09 -0.01 -5.64
C ARG A 40 -4.26 -0.27 -4.71
N ILE A 41 -4.91 -1.43 -4.80
CA ILE A 41 -6.01 -1.80 -3.90
C ILE A 41 -5.56 -1.81 -2.44
N LYS A 42 -4.36 -2.34 -2.16
CA LYS A 42 -3.79 -2.33 -0.81
C LYS A 42 -3.51 -0.91 -0.33
N GLU A 43 -2.93 -0.06 -1.18
CA GLU A 43 -2.72 1.35 -0.83
C GLU A 43 -4.03 2.08 -0.53
N ASP A 44 -5.07 1.87 -1.35
CA ASP A 44 -6.39 2.47 -1.16
C ASP A 44 -7.01 2.03 0.16
N ARG A 45 -6.93 0.73 0.51
CA ARG A 45 -7.39 0.23 1.81
C ARG A 45 -6.70 0.91 2.98
N VAL A 46 -5.40 1.17 2.87
CA VAL A 46 -4.62 1.84 3.92
C VAL A 46 -5.00 3.30 4.04
N ARG A 47 -5.20 4.00 2.92
CA ARG A 47 -5.73 5.38 2.93
C ARG A 47 -7.14 5.44 3.50
N SER A 48 -8.01 4.49 3.18
CA SER A 48 -9.34 4.39 3.80
C SER A 48 -9.25 4.08 5.31
N ALA A 49 -8.26 3.28 5.75
CA ALA A 49 -8.02 3.06 7.17
C ALA A 49 -7.54 4.33 7.89
N LEU A 50 -6.66 5.13 7.28
CA LEU A 50 -6.26 6.45 7.79
C LEU A 50 -7.48 7.36 7.96
N GLY A 51 -8.37 7.45 6.96
CA GLY A 51 -9.60 8.24 7.06
C GLY A 51 -10.51 7.79 8.20
N ARG A 52 -10.68 6.47 8.38
CA ARG A 52 -11.43 5.90 9.51
C ARG A 52 -10.81 6.27 10.86
N PHE A 53 -9.49 6.23 11.00
CA PHE A 53 -8.83 6.68 12.23
C PHE A 53 -9.09 8.16 12.52
N GLU A 54 -8.99 9.02 11.50
CA GLU A 54 -9.26 10.45 11.63
C GLU A 54 -10.71 10.72 12.09
N GLU A 55 -11.68 10.01 11.51
CA GLU A 55 -13.09 10.08 11.91
C GLU A 55 -13.31 9.58 13.36
N SER A 56 -12.78 8.40 13.70
CA SER A 56 -12.90 7.84 15.06
C SER A 56 -12.28 8.75 16.12
N ILE A 57 -11.16 9.41 15.82
CA ILE A 57 -10.51 10.40 16.69
C ILE A 57 -11.40 11.63 16.86
N ALA A 58 -12.00 12.14 15.78
CA ALA A 58 -12.88 13.28 15.84
C ALA A 58 -14.12 12.99 16.70
N ASP A 59 -14.72 11.80 16.56
CA ASP A 59 -15.86 11.37 17.37
C ASP A 59 -15.51 11.17 18.84
N PHE A 60 -14.32 10.62 19.11
CA PHE A 60 -13.76 10.52 20.46
C PHE A 60 -13.65 11.89 21.09
N TYR A 61 -13.00 12.84 20.41
CA TYR A 61 -12.81 14.19 20.92
C TYR A 61 -14.15 14.92 21.16
N LYS A 62 -15.09 14.77 20.23
CA LYS A 62 -16.43 15.36 20.33
C LYS A 62 -17.19 14.87 21.56
N THR A 63 -17.03 13.60 21.92
CA THR A 63 -17.75 12.95 23.02
C THR A 63 -17.04 13.13 24.36
N GLU A 64 -15.75 12.82 24.41
CA GLU A 64 -14.95 12.74 25.65
C GLU A 64 -14.29 14.07 26.02
N LYS A 65 -14.29 15.06 25.10
CA LYS A 65 -13.70 16.41 25.28
C LYS A 65 -12.20 16.40 25.64
N ARG A 66 -11.49 15.36 25.25
CA ARG A 66 -10.03 15.21 25.42
C ARG A 66 -9.42 14.45 24.23
N ILE A 67 -8.11 14.55 24.08
CA ILE A 67 -7.35 13.81 23.05
C ILE A 67 -7.12 12.37 23.55
N PRO A 68 -7.23 11.35 22.68
CA PRO A 68 -6.84 9.99 23.05
C PRO A 68 -5.32 9.93 23.21
N GLU A 69 -4.84 9.33 24.30
CA GLU A 69 -3.40 9.15 24.56
C GLU A 69 -2.86 7.87 23.92
N ARG A 70 -3.77 6.98 23.53
CA ARG A 70 -3.45 5.68 22.93
C ARG A 70 -4.56 5.28 21.97
N LEU A 71 -4.19 4.59 20.90
CA LEU A 71 -5.12 4.12 19.87
C LEU A 71 -6.17 3.13 20.42
N ASP A 72 -5.83 2.34 21.44
CA ASP A 72 -6.74 1.38 22.06
C ASP A 72 -7.93 2.06 22.77
N GLN A 73 -7.83 3.35 23.11
CA GLN A 73 -8.97 4.11 23.67
C GLN A 73 -10.09 4.34 22.63
N LEU A 74 -9.79 4.18 21.34
CA LEU A 74 -10.78 4.25 20.27
C LEU A 74 -11.57 2.93 20.14
N VAL A 75 -11.01 1.81 20.62
CA VAL A 75 -11.57 0.47 20.42
C VAL A 75 -12.32 0.00 21.68
N PRO A 76 -13.49 -0.66 21.57
CA PRO A 76 -14.28 -0.90 20.35
C PRO A 76 -15.29 0.22 20.05
N LYS A 77 -15.34 1.28 20.88
CA LYS A 77 -16.45 2.24 20.91
C LYS A 77 -16.50 3.16 19.68
N TYR A 78 -15.35 3.63 19.21
CA TYR A 78 -15.22 4.57 18.08
C TYR A 78 -14.65 3.90 16.83
N LEU A 79 -13.95 2.78 17.02
CA LEU A 79 -13.37 1.94 15.99
C LEU A 79 -13.56 0.48 16.39
N ALA A 80 -14.10 -0.36 15.52
CA ALA A 80 -14.40 -1.75 15.85
C ALA A 80 -13.14 -2.54 16.27
N GLU A 81 -12.07 -2.38 15.48
CA GLU A 81 -10.75 -2.97 15.71
C GLU A 81 -9.69 -2.14 14.97
N VAL A 82 -8.42 -2.31 15.33
CA VAL A 82 -7.31 -1.68 14.59
C VAL A 82 -7.18 -2.39 13.24
N PRO A 83 -7.38 -1.70 12.09
CA PRO A 83 -7.23 -2.32 10.78
C PRO A 83 -5.81 -2.86 10.57
N SER A 84 -5.68 -3.98 9.84
CA SER A 84 -4.35 -4.46 9.44
C SER A 84 -3.69 -3.48 8.45
N LEU A 85 -2.40 -3.25 8.64
CA LEU A 85 -1.55 -2.51 7.72
C LEU A 85 -0.90 -3.51 6.75
N ASP A 86 -1.47 -3.66 5.57
CA ASP A 86 -0.92 -4.47 4.48
C ASP A 86 -0.30 -3.58 3.40
N LEU A 87 0.96 -3.20 3.62
CA LEU A 87 1.79 -2.49 2.63
C LEU A 87 3.10 -3.26 2.44
N PRO A 88 3.20 -4.13 1.42
CA PRO A 88 4.41 -4.92 1.17
C PRO A 88 5.68 -4.09 1.01
N VAL A 89 5.55 -2.87 0.47
CA VAL A 89 6.63 -1.88 0.32
C VAL A 89 7.21 -1.42 1.67
N CYS A 90 6.40 -1.44 2.73
CA CYS A 90 6.76 -0.98 4.07
C CYS A 90 7.08 -2.13 5.04
N GLY A 91 6.61 -3.35 4.78
CA GLY A 91 6.86 -4.50 5.64
C GLY A 91 5.86 -5.62 5.44
N ARG A 92 5.80 -6.50 6.44
CA ARG A 92 4.79 -7.57 6.52
C ARG A 92 3.49 -7.02 7.11
N GLU A 93 2.37 -7.63 6.73
CA GLU A 93 1.06 -7.29 7.29
C GLU A 93 1.07 -7.31 8.83
N THR A 94 0.52 -6.27 9.44
CA THR A 94 0.49 -6.14 10.90
C THR A 94 -0.59 -5.19 11.41
N GLU A 95 -1.16 -5.48 12.57
CA GLU A 95 -2.07 -4.57 13.31
C GLU A 95 -1.31 -3.78 14.39
N LYS A 96 0.01 -3.97 14.50
CA LYS A 96 0.80 -3.37 15.58
C LYS A 96 0.93 -1.86 15.39
N VAL A 97 0.99 -1.17 16.53
CA VAL A 97 1.17 0.28 16.60
C VAL A 97 2.55 0.58 17.17
N GLN A 98 3.27 1.50 16.53
CA GLN A 98 4.48 2.13 17.04
C GLN A 98 4.11 3.51 17.58
N ILE A 99 4.24 3.66 18.91
CA ILE A 99 4.05 4.96 19.58
C ILE A 99 5.34 5.77 19.46
N TYR A 100 5.18 7.05 19.11
CA TYR A 100 6.25 8.04 19.03
C TYR A 100 6.05 9.14 20.08
N PRO A 101 7.15 9.67 20.65
CA PRO A 101 7.11 10.88 21.47
C PRO A 101 6.67 12.11 20.64
N ALA A 102 6.13 13.13 21.31
CA ALA A 102 5.58 14.33 20.66
C ALA A 102 6.63 15.18 19.92
N ASP A 103 7.92 15.00 20.23
CA ASP A 103 9.05 15.70 19.60
C ASP A 103 9.28 15.31 18.13
N ILE A 104 8.69 14.21 17.65
CA ILE A 104 8.63 13.89 16.22
C ILE A 104 7.81 14.91 15.42
N LEU A 105 6.97 15.72 16.08
CA LEU A 105 6.15 16.70 15.41
C LEU A 105 6.93 17.99 15.17
N ARG A 106 7.11 18.36 13.90
CA ARG A 106 7.65 19.67 13.47
C ARG A 106 6.63 20.42 12.64
N GLY A 107 6.23 21.61 13.10
CA GLY A 107 5.23 22.43 12.40
C GLY A 107 3.87 21.74 12.25
N GLY A 108 3.53 20.85 13.18
CA GLY A 108 2.28 20.09 13.14
C GLY A 108 2.31 18.83 12.27
N GLN A 109 3.43 18.54 11.60
CA GLN A 109 3.62 17.34 10.77
C GLN A 109 4.64 16.39 11.37
N VAL A 110 4.58 15.12 10.97
CA VAL A 110 5.55 14.09 11.38
C VAL A 110 6.90 14.34 10.69
N ASP A 111 7.98 14.40 11.46
CA ASP A 111 9.36 14.47 10.97
C ASP A 111 9.86 13.08 10.60
N GLY A 112 9.96 12.82 9.29
CA GLY A 112 10.45 11.55 8.75
C GLY A 112 11.85 11.15 9.24
N SER A 113 12.71 12.11 9.60
CA SER A 113 14.07 11.81 10.06
C SER A 113 14.13 11.11 11.42
N MET A 114 13.04 11.16 12.19
CA MET A 114 12.90 10.53 13.50
C MET A 114 12.14 9.20 13.45
N LEU A 115 11.71 8.77 12.26
CA LEU A 115 11.01 7.50 12.09
C LEU A 115 11.94 6.31 12.24
N LYS A 116 11.41 5.25 12.85
CA LYS A 116 12.06 3.94 12.95
C LYS A 116 11.86 3.10 11.68
N GLY A 117 10.88 3.45 10.84
CA GLY A 117 10.59 2.73 9.59
C GLY A 117 10.13 1.30 9.83
N THR A 118 9.28 1.08 10.84
CA THR A 118 8.92 -0.28 11.27
C THR A 118 7.89 -0.98 10.39
N GLY A 119 7.25 -0.27 9.45
CA GLY A 119 6.15 -0.81 8.64
C GLY A 119 4.90 -1.09 9.48
N ARG A 120 4.65 -0.26 10.50
CA ARG A 120 3.51 -0.36 11.44
C ARG A 120 2.67 0.92 11.38
N TRP A 121 1.51 0.91 12.04
CA TRP A 121 0.81 2.16 12.32
C TRP A 121 1.66 3.02 13.27
N GLY A 122 2.00 4.23 12.86
CA GLY A 122 2.58 5.24 13.71
C GLY A 122 1.49 5.99 14.49
N TYR A 123 1.76 6.26 15.76
CA TYR A 123 0.87 7.02 16.62
C TYR A 123 1.66 8.06 17.41
N VAL A 124 1.25 9.32 17.32
CA VAL A 124 1.80 10.42 18.13
C VAL A 124 0.66 11.31 18.58
N TYR A 125 0.74 11.78 19.82
CA TYR A 125 -0.19 12.76 20.36
C TYR A 125 0.56 13.79 21.20
N ASN A 126 -0.04 14.96 21.36
CA ASN A 126 0.31 15.98 22.33
C ASN A 126 -0.96 16.69 22.80
N ASP A 127 -0.83 17.78 23.54
CA ASP A 127 -1.97 18.54 24.08
C ASP A 127 -2.83 19.23 23.01
N HIS A 128 -2.37 19.28 21.76
CA HIS A 128 -3.01 20.01 20.66
C HIS A 128 -3.59 19.10 19.58
N GLN A 129 -2.96 17.95 19.32
CA GLN A 129 -3.34 17.06 18.23
C GLN A 129 -2.89 15.62 18.47
N VAL A 130 -3.53 14.72 17.71
CA VAL A 130 -3.13 13.33 17.54
C VAL A 130 -2.99 13.06 16.04
N ILE A 131 -1.97 12.30 15.67
CA ILE A 131 -1.73 11.88 14.29
C ILE A 131 -1.51 10.37 14.28
N VAL A 132 -2.32 9.69 13.45
CA VAL A 132 -2.08 8.31 13.03
C VAL A 132 -1.52 8.35 11.62
N PHE A 133 -0.43 7.63 11.39
CA PHE A 133 0.29 7.63 10.12
C PHE A 133 0.87 6.25 9.84
N VAL A 134 1.50 6.04 8.68
CA VAL A 134 2.24 4.81 8.39
C VAL A 134 3.72 5.04 8.72
N ASP A 135 4.30 4.25 9.63
CA ASP A 135 5.72 4.30 9.99
C ASP A 135 6.59 3.70 8.87
N CYS A 136 6.73 4.45 7.78
CA CYS A 136 7.40 4.03 6.57
C CYS A 136 7.93 5.23 5.77
N LEU A 137 9.21 5.16 5.37
CA LEU A 137 9.90 6.18 4.57
C LEU A 137 9.76 5.98 3.06
N LYS A 138 9.09 4.92 2.62
CA LYS A 138 8.86 4.66 1.20
C LYS A 138 7.73 5.54 0.70
N ASP A 139 7.78 5.86 -0.58
CA ASP A 139 6.72 6.61 -1.24
C ASP A 139 5.51 5.70 -1.53
N SER A 140 4.33 6.30 -1.49
CA SER A 140 3.12 5.74 -2.05
C SER A 140 3.13 5.84 -3.58
N SER A 141 2.13 5.25 -4.22
CA SER A 141 1.90 5.46 -5.67
C SER A 141 1.62 6.92 -6.06
N HIS A 142 1.32 7.81 -5.11
CA HIS A 142 1.19 9.26 -5.35
C HIS A 142 2.53 10.00 -5.34
N GLY A 143 3.65 9.32 -5.05
CA GLY A 143 4.97 9.94 -5.01
C GLY A 143 5.23 10.77 -3.75
N ILE A 144 4.43 10.57 -2.69
CA ILE A 144 4.67 11.15 -1.37
C ILE A 144 5.02 10.06 -0.37
N PRO A 145 5.89 10.33 0.62
CA PRO A 145 6.20 9.37 1.66
C PRO A 145 4.97 8.92 2.44
N TRP A 146 4.87 7.62 2.75
CA TRP A 146 3.74 7.03 3.46
C TRP A 146 3.43 7.66 4.82
N TYR A 147 4.44 8.16 5.54
CA TYR A 147 4.20 8.86 6.81
C TYR A 147 3.52 10.23 6.66
N GLN A 148 3.48 10.77 5.42
CA GLN A 148 2.81 12.02 5.07
C GLN A 148 1.46 11.80 4.38
N GLU A 149 1.13 10.56 4.02
CA GLU A 149 -0.17 10.21 3.45
C GLU A 149 -1.30 10.51 4.44
N ARG A 150 -2.46 10.87 3.89
CA ARG A 150 -3.66 11.24 4.65
C ARG A 150 -4.81 10.31 4.29
N GLY A 151 -5.84 10.29 5.13
CA GLY A 151 -7.08 9.61 4.82
C GLY A 151 -7.73 10.15 3.54
N VAL A 152 -8.46 9.29 2.81
CA VAL A 152 -9.40 9.76 1.78
C VAL A 152 -10.68 10.22 2.50
N PHE A 153 -11.10 11.47 2.26
CA PHE A 153 -12.37 12.03 2.72
C PHE A 153 -13.49 11.80 1.70
#